data_AF-A0A2A3LLK7-F1
#
_entry.id   AF-A0A2A3LLK7-F1
#
_cell.length_a   1.000
_cell.length_b   1.000
_cell.length_c   1.000
_cell.angle_alpha   90.00
_cell.angle_beta   90.00
_cell.angle_gamma   90.00
#
_symmetry.space_group_name_H-M   'P 1'
#
loop_
_entity.id
_entity.type
_entity.pdbx_description
1 polymer ?
#
loop_
_entity_poly.entity_id
_entity_poly.type
_entity_poly.pdbx_seq_one_letter_code
_entity_poly.pdbx_strand_id
1 'polypeptide(L)'
;MTTPNTRAAWMRRGLAFLAAWLLAAAWGSVAQTHWNLQALAGLGIELPMGVRATTTLQDLVGFGPAYAAIVLAAWVPAYVIAALSARRWARVRTLLYASATGIALVVAIRAADAVAPMPVLIDATRGVGGLAVLALGSALGGGLFARWTRPMGSRV
;
A
#
# COMPACT_ATOMS: atom_id res chain seq x y z
N MET A 1 35.50 -3.38 18.72
CA MET A 1 34.65 -2.59 17.79
C MET A 1 34.22 -3.51 16.65
N THR A 2 33.05 -4.13 16.73
CA THR A 2 32.52 -4.97 15.64
C THR A 2 31.88 -4.06 14.59
N THR A 3 32.48 -3.95 13.41
CA THR A 3 31.85 -3.26 12.28
C THR A 3 30.47 -3.88 12.02
N PRO A 4 29.39 -3.08 12.00
CA PRO A 4 28.06 -3.63 11.77
C PRO A 4 28.02 -4.35 10.42
N ASN A 5 27.54 -5.59 10.41
CA ASN A 5 27.39 -6.38 9.20
C ASN A 5 26.39 -5.70 8.26
N THR A 6 26.90 -4.99 7.26
CA THR A 6 26.12 -4.20 6.31
C THR A 6 25.14 -5.09 5.54
N ARG A 7 25.55 -6.31 5.17
CA ARG A 7 24.69 -7.29 4.49
C ARG A 7 23.45 -7.64 5.32
N ALA A 8 23.61 -7.90 6.62
CA ALA A 8 22.49 -8.19 7.53
C ALA A 8 21.53 -6.98 7.67
N ALA A 9 22.07 -5.76 7.68
CA ALA A 9 21.25 -4.55 7.71
C ALA A 9 20.45 -4.34 6.42
N TRP A 10 21.05 -4.59 5.25
CA TRP A 10 20.37 -4.55 3.96
C TRP A 10 19.29 -5.63 3.84
N MET A 11 19.58 -6.86 4.28
CA MET A 11 18.62 -7.96 4.26
C MET A 11 17.39 -7.65 5.13
N ARG A 12 17.60 -7.11 6.34
CA ARG A 12 16.49 -6.68 7.21
C ARG A 12 15.62 -5.59 6.57
N ARG A 13 16.23 -4.62 5.89
CA ARG A 13 15.49 -3.56 5.17
C ARG A 13 14.70 -4.14 3.99
N GLY A 14 15.30 -5.06 3.23
CA GLY A 14 14.60 -5.76 2.14
C GLY A 14 13.40 -6.54 2.64
N LEU A 15 13.54 -7.30 3.73
CA LEU A 15 12.42 -8.04 4.35
C LEU A 15 11.34 -7.10 4.88
N ALA A 16 11.71 -6.00 5.54
CA ALA A 16 10.76 -5.00 6.01
C ALA A 16 10.00 -4.34 4.85
N PHE A 17 10.68 -4.07 3.73
CA PHE A 17 10.06 -3.54 2.51
C PHE A 17 9.08 -4.55 1.92
N LEU A 18 9.51 -5.80 1.73
CA LEU A 18 8.68 -6.87 1.18
C LEU A 18 7.42 -7.07 2.02
N ALA A 19 7.56 -7.17 3.35
CA ALA A 19 6.42 -7.33 4.25
C ALA A 19 5.47 -6.12 4.20
N ALA A 20 5.99 -4.89 4.21
CA ALA A 20 5.17 -3.68 4.13
C ALA A 20 4.43 -3.57 2.79
N TRP A 21 5.11 -3.91 1.69
CA TRP A 21 4.53 -3.90 0.35
C TRP A 21 3.43 -4.95 0.19
N LEU A 22 3.66 -6.19 0.66
CA LEU A 22 2.64 -7.24 0.62
C LEU A 22 1.42 -6.88 1.49
N LEU A 23 1.63 -6.27 2.66
CA LEU A 23 0.53 -5.80 3.50
C LEU A 23 -0.29 -4.71 2.82
N ALA A 24 0.36 -3.73 2.18
CA ALA A 24 -0.32 -2.67 1.45
C ALA A 24 -1.09 -3.22 0.23
N ALA A 25 -0.50 -4.19 -0.48
CA ALA A 25 -1.14 -4.86 -1.61
C ALA A 25 -2.36 -5.68 -1.17
N ALA A 26 -2.22 -6.50 -0.13
CA ALA A 26 -3.31 -7.29 0.43
C ALA A 26 -4.44 -6.38 0.95
N TRP A 27 -4.10 -5.30 1.67
CA TRP A 27 -5.08 -4.31 2.14
C TRP A 27 -5.90 -3.76 0.98
N GLY A 28 -5.25 -3.28 -0.08
CA GLY A 28 -5.98 -2.68 -1.19
C GLY A 28 -6.81 -3.70 -1.98
N SER A 29 -6.30 -4.93 -2.16
CA SER A 29 -7.07 -6.02 -2.77
C SER A 29 -8.33 -6.36 -1.98
N VAL A 30 -8.21 -6.50 -0.66
CA VAL A 30 -9.34 -6.79 0.24
C VAL A 30 -10.33 -5.63 0.27
N ALA A 31 -9.84 -4.39 0.41
CA ALA A 31 -10.69 -3.19 0.40
C ALA A 31 -11.47 -3.07 -0.91
N GLN A 32 -10.80 -3.30 -2.05
CA GLN A 32 -11.41 -3.30 -3.37
C GLN A 32 -12.48 -4.39 -3.50
N THR A 33 -12.17 -5.61 -3.03
CA THR A 33 -13.14 -6.72 -3.05
C THR A 33 -14.39 -6.36 -2.27
N HIS A 34 -14.24 -5.80 -1.06
CA HIS A 34 -15.39 -5.42 -0.25
C HIS A 34 -16.17 -4.25 -0.85
N TRP A 35 -15.51 -3.29 -1.48
CA TRP A 35 -16.21 -2.22 -2.19
C TRP A 35 -17.10 -2.77 -3.30
N ASN A 36 -16.54 -3.68 -4.12
CA ASN A 36 -17.26 -4.36 -5.19
C ASN A 36 -18.46 -5.18 -4.65
N LEU A 37 -18.22 -5.97 -3.59
CA LEU A 37 -19.28 -6.78 -2.97
C LEU A 37 -20.39 -5.93 -2.36
N GLN A 38 -20.07 -4.75 -1.79
CA GLN A 38 -21.12 -3.86 -1.28
C GLN A 38 -21.91 -3.18 -2.38
N ALA A 39 -21.30 -2.86 -3.53
CA ALA A 39 -22.03 -2.38 -4.69
C ALA A 39 -23.04 -3.43 -5.18
N LEU A 40 -22.64 -4.71 -5.25
CA LEU A 40 -23.53 -5.82 -5.59
C LEU A 40 -24.64 -6.04 -4.57
N ALA A 41 -24.32 -5.99 -3.27
CA ALA A 41 -25.34 -6.07 -2.21
C ALA A 41 -26.37 -4.93 -2.30
N GLY A 42 -25.93 -3.73 -2.69
CA GLY A 42 -26.80 -2.57 -2.91
C GLY A 42 -27.80 -2.76 -4.07
N LEU A 43 -27.56 -3.73 -4.95
CA LEU A 43 -28.48 -4.12 -6.03
C LEU A 43 -29.47 -5.22 -5.59
N GLY A 44 -29.49 -5.59 -4.31
CA GLY A 44 -30.38 -6.63 -3.77
C GLY A 44 -29.85 -8.06 -3.93
N ILE A 45 -28.58 -8.23 -4.31
CA ILE A 45 -27.95 -9.55 -4.42
C ILE A 45 -27.59 -10.04 -3.01
N GLU A 46 -28.13 -11.20 -2.62
CA GLU A 46 -27.74 -11.85 -1.36
C GLU A 46 -26.30 -12.37 -1.46
N LEU A 47 -25.45 -11.92 -0.54
CA LEU A 47 -24.04 -12.30 -0.49
C LEU A 47 -23.71 -12.90 0.88
N PRO A 48 -23.92 -14.23 1.04
CA PRO A 48 -23.57 -14.95 2.26
C PRO A 48 -22.10 -14.76 2.64
N MET A 49 -21.79 -14.86 3.93
CA MET A 49 -20.43 -14.68 4.44
C MET A 49 -19.40 -15.61 3.78
N GLY A 50 -19.79 -16.84 3.45
CA GLY A 50 -18.94 -17.79 2.73
C GLY A 50 -18.57 -17.32 1.32
N VAL A 51 -19.53 -16.73 0.59
CA VAL A 51 -19.28 -16.14 -0.74
C VAL A 51 -18.31 -14.96 -0.60
N ARG A 52 -18.55 -14.06 0.36
CA ARG A 52 -17.66 -12.93 0.61
C ARG A 52 -16.22 -13.37 0.87
N ALA A 53 -16.01 -14.35 1.75
CA ALA A 53 -14.68 -14.86 2.08
C ALA A 53 -13.99 -15.53 0.88
N THR A 54 -14.72 -16.35 0.13
CA THR A 54 -14.18 -17.04 -1.06
C THR A 54 -13.81 -16.06 -2.16
N THR A 55 -14.64 -15.06 -2.45
CA THR A 55 -14.31 -13.98 -3.40
C THR A 55 -13.07 -13.21 -2.94
N THR A 56 -12.94 -12.88 -1.66
CA THR A 56 -11.73 -12.19 -1.15
C THR A 56 -10.46 -13.02 -1.35
N LEU A 57 -10.50 -14.33 -1.13
CA LEU A 57 -9.35 -15.20 -1.38
C LEU A 57 -9.01 -15.29 -2.88
N GLN A 58 -10.03 -15.36 -3.73
CA GLN A 58 -9.86 -15.37 -5.19
C GLN A 58 -9.25 -14.06 -5.68
N ASP A 59 -9.75 -12.92 -5.21
CA ASP A 59 -9.25 -11.59 -5.60
C ASP A 59 -7.83 -11.34 -5.07
N LEU A 60 -7.46 -11.86 -3.90
CA LEU A 60 -6.08 -11.80 -3.42
C LEU A 60 -5.08 -12.48 -4.38
N VAL A 61 -5.49 -13.55 -5.06
CA VAL A 61 -4.64 -14.27 -6.03
C VAL A 61 -4.79 -13.71 -7.44
N GLY A 62 -5.99 -13.27 -7.84
CA GLY A 62 -6.28 -12.75 -9.17
C GLY A 62 -5.92 -11.26 -9.33
N PHE A 63 -6.53 -10.39 -8.53
CA PHE A 63 -6.32 -8.94 -8.56
C PHE A 63 -5.09 -8.50 -7.76
N GLY A 64 -4.82 -9.16 -6.63
CA GLY A 64 -3.74 -8.83 -5.71
C GLY A 64 -2.37 -8.62 -6.38
N PRO A 65 -1.91 -9.49 -7.31
CA PRO A 65 -0.64 -9.30 -8.01
C PRO A 65 -0.59 -8.04 -8.88
N ALA A 66 -1.69 -7.74 -9.60
CA ALA A 66 -1.79 -6.54 -10.43
C ALA A 66 -1.76 -5.27 -9.56
N TYR A 67 -2.51 -5.27 -8.45
CA TYR A 67 -2.48 -4.16 -7.50
C TYR A 67 -1.12 -4.02 -6.81
N ALA A 68 -0.45 -5.13 -6.48
CA ALA A 68 0.89 -5.12 -5.93
C ALA A 68 1.90 -4.43 -6.88
N ALA A 69 1.79 -4.68 -8.18
CA ALA A 69 2.62 -4.01 -9.19
C ALA A 69 2.37 -2.49 -9.23
N ILE A 70 1.11 -2.05 -9.13
CA ILE A 70 0.74 -0.62 -9.05
C ILE A 70 1.35 0.01 -7.79
N VAL A 71 1.18 -0.62 -6.63
CA VAL A 71 1.75 -0.14 -5.36
C VAL A 71 3.28 -0.05 -5.46
N LEU A 72 3.93 -1.06 -6.05
CA LEU A 72 5.38 -1.07 -6.22
C LEU A 72 5.85 0.09 -7.10
N ALA A 73 5.21 0.29 -8.26
CA ALA A 73 5.50 1.38 -9.17
C ALA A 73 5.33 2.75 -8.51
N ALA A 74 4.29 2.92 -7.68
CA ALA A 74 4.07 4.14 -6.90
C ALA A 74 5.14 4.33 -5.81
N TRP A 75 5.52 3.25 -5.12
CA TRP A 75 6.42 3.32 -3.95
C TRP A 75 7.86 3.62 -4.31
N VAL A 76 8.38 3.15 -5.45
CA VAL A 76 9.77 3.38 -5.85
C VAL A 76 10.16 4.87 -5.81
N PRO A 77 9.48 5.79 -6.54
CA PRO A 77 9.79 7.21 -6.47
C PRO A 77 9.46 7.82 -5.10
N ALA A 78 8.36 7.39 -4.46
CA ALA A 78 7.96 7.89 -3.15
C ALA A 78 9.01 7.64 -2.06
N TYR A 79 9.61 6.45 -2.06
CA TYR A 79 10.64 6.06 -1.11
C TYR A 79 11.94 6.85 -1.32
N VAL A 80 12.30 7.15 -2.57
CA VAL A 80 13.46 8.02 -2.86
C VAL A 80 13.24 9.40 -2.26
N ILE A 81 12.09 10.01 -2.53
CA ILE A 81 11.73 11.34 -1.99
C ILE A 81 11.73 11.30 -0.46
N ALA A 82 11.01 10.35 0.14
CA ALA A 82 10.92 10.21 1.59
C ALA A 82 12.29 9.95 2.25
N ALA A 83 13.16 9.16 1.62
CA ALA A 83 14.51 8.89 2.12
C ALA A 83 15.40 10.14 2.08
N LEU A 84 15.32 10.95 1.03
CA LEU A 84 16.05 12.21 0.93
C LEU A 84 15.55 13.22 1.98
N SER A 85 14.23 13.39 2.12
CA SER A 85 13.62 14.28 3.12
C SER A 85 13.94 13.84 4.55
N ALA A 86 13.96 12.53 4.82
CA ALA A 86 14.29 12.00 6.14
C ALA A 86 15.73 12.27 6.58
N ARG A 87 16.65 12.62 5.67
CA ARG A 87 18.01 13.08 6.03
C ARG A 87 17.98 14.38 6.80
N ARG A 88 17.00 15.26 6.52
CA ARG A 88 16.87 16.57 7.18
C ARG A 88 15.89 16.53 8.35
N TRP A 89 14.84 15.71 8.28
CA TRP A 89 13.79 15.64 9.29
C TRP A 89 13.60 14.23 9.85
N ALA A 90 14.64 13.70 10.50
CA ALA A 90 14.64 12.34 11.03
C ALA A 90 13.51 12.05 12.05
N ARG A 91 13.10 13.06 12.84
CA ARG A 91 12.02 12.92 13.85
C ARG A 91 10.67 12.55 13.23
N VAL A 92 10.35 13.12 12.07
CA VAL A 92 9.08 12.89 11.37
C VAL A 92 9.21 11.85 10.24
N ARG A 93 10.28 11.05 10.24
CA ARG A 93 10.56 10.06 9.20
C ARG A 93 9.38 9.11 8.92
N THR A 94 8.70 8.63 9.96
CA THR A 94 7.54 7.74 9.74
C THR A 94 6.40 8.46 9.04
N LEU A 95 6.14 9.72 9.40
CA LEU A 95 5.12 10.53 8.72
C LEU A 95 5.51 10.79 7.27
N LEU A 96 6.78 11.07 6.97
CA LEU A 96 7.27 11.28 5.60
C LEU A 96 7.05 10.06 4.71
N TYR A 97 7.39 8.86 5.20
CA TYR A 97 7.17 7.65 4.41
C TYR A 97 5.68 7.33 4.26
N ALA A 98 4.88 7.53 5.31
CA ALA A 98 3.45 7.29 5.27
C ALA A 98 2.75 8.26 4.28
N SER A 99 3.00 9.56 4.38
CA SER A 99 2.39 10.53 3.48
C SER A 99 2.88 10.37 2.04
N ALA A 100 4.18 10.16 1.82
CA ALA A 100 4.72 9.99 0.47
C ALA A 100 4.12 8.78 -0.25
N THR A 101 4.01 7.63 0.44
CA THR A 101 3.43 6.41 -0.15
C THR A 101 1.92 6.50 -0.37
N GLY A 102 1.19 7.14 0.56
CA GLY A 102 -0.24 7.42 0.39
C GLY A 102 -0.50 8.32 -0.81
N ILE A 103 0.20 9.45 -0.91
CA ILE A 103 0.07 10.41 -2.02
C ILE A 103 0.48 9.76 -3.34
N ALA A 104 1.62 9.06 -3.37
CA ALA A 104 2.10 8.44 -4.59
C ALA A 104 1.15 7.37 -5.12
N LEU A 105 0.49 6.60 -4.25
CA LEU A 105 -0.52 5.65 -4.69
C LEU A 105 -1.72 6.37 -5.32
N VAL A 106 -2.21 7.47 -4.71
CA VAL A 106 -3.28 8.27 -5.31
C VAL A 106 -2.88 8.77 -6.70
N VAL A 107 -1.65 9.29 -6.85
CA VAL A 107 -1.13 9.75 -8.15
C VAL A 107 -1.07 8.60 -9.15
N ALA A 108 -0.55 7.43 -8.76
CA ALA A 108 -0.43 6.27 -9.64
C ALA A 108 -1.80 5.78 -10.11
N ILE A 109 -2.78 5.70 -9.21
CA ILE A 109 -4.16 5.32 -9.54
C ILE A 109 -4.76 6.34 -10.51
N ARG A 110 -4.66 7.65 -10.23
CA ARG A 110 -5.21 8.69 -11.10
C ARG A 110 -4.54 8.72 -12.48
N ALA A 111 -3.24 8.46 -12.54
CA ALA A 111 -2.52 8.33 -13.80
C ALA A 111 -2.98 7.10 -14.59
N ALA A 112 -3.16 5.95 -13.93
CA ALA A 112 -3.67 4.75 -14.57
C ALA A 112 -5.10 4.97 -15.12
N ASP A 113 -5.97 5.62 -14.33
CA ASP A 113 -7.33 5.99 -14.74
C ASP A 113 -7.35 6.94 -15.95
N ALA A 114 -6.36 7.82 -16.08
CA ALA A 114 -6.27 8.77 -17.20
C ALA A 114 -5.79 8.12 -18.52
N VAL A 115 -5.04 7.03 -18.45
CA VAL A 115 -4.47 6.33 -19.62
C VAL A 115 -5.37 5.18 -20.10
N ALA A 116 -6.14 4.56 -19.21
CA ALA A 116 -7.06 3.47 -19.57
C ALA A 116 -8.32 4.01 -20.28
N PRO A 117 -8.64 3.58 -21.53
CA PRO A 117 -9.76 4.13 -22.32
C PRO A 117 -11.19 3.86 -21.80
N MET A 118 -11.37 3.20 -20.65
CA MET A 118 -12.66 3.06 -19.95
C MET A 118 -12.43 3.10 -18.43
N PRO A 119 -13.34 3.65 -17.61
CA PRO A 119 -13.01 4.10 -16.25
C PRO A 119 -13.19 2.98 -15.20
N VAL A 120 -12.29 2.01 -15.03
CA VAL A 120 -12.56 0.89 -14.07
C VAL A 120 -11.37 0.06 -13.54
N LEU A 121 -10.11 0.51 -13.50
CA LEU A 121 -9.06 -0.38 -12.95
C LEU A 121 -9.29 -0.70 -11.46
N ILE A 122 -9.89 0.24 -10.72
CA ILE A 122 -10.22 0.09 -9.30
C ILE A 122 -11.56 0.78 -9.04
N ASP A 123 -12.68 0.05 -9.06
CA ASP A 123 -14.03 0.61 -8.83
C ASP A 123 -14.13 1.48 -7.56
N ALA A 124 -13.46 1.12 -6.46
CA ALA A 124 -13.46 1.90 -5.23
C ALA A 124 -12.91 3.33 -5.41
N THR A 125 -12.06 3.59 -6.41
CA THR A 125 -11.41 4.91 -6.62
C THR A 125 -12.29 5.90 -7.38
N ARG A 126 -13.47 5.46 -7.84
CA ARG A 126 -14.51 6.33 -8.42
C ARG A 126 -15.06 7.31 -7.38
N GLY A 127 -15.19 6.86 -6.14
CA GLY A 127 -15.53 7.70 -5.00
C GLY A 127 -14.31 8.13 -4.19
N VAL A 128 -14.40 9.29 -3.53
CA VAL A 128 -13.34 9.78 -2.63
C VAL A 128 -13.10 8.80 -1.46
N GLY A 129 -14.16 8.14 -0.98
CA GLY A 129 -14.08 7.20 0.14
C GLY A 129 -13.18 5.99 -0.15
N GLY A 130 -13.37 5.31 -1.28
CA GLY A 130 -12.59 4.12 -1.60
C GLY A 130 -11.14 4.46 -1.95
N LEU A 131 -10.93 5.55 -2.68
CA LEU A 131 -9.58 6.10 -2.89
C LEU A 131 -8.86 6.41 -1.57
N ALA A 132 -9.56 7.00 -0.60
CA ALA A 132 -9.00 7.28 0.72
C ALA A 132 -8.62 6.00 1.47
N VAL A 133 -9.45 4.94 1.42
CA VAL A 133 -9.13 3.65 2.06
C VAL A 133 -7.89 3.00 1.46
N LEU A 134 -7.71 3.07 0.13
CA LEU A 134 -6.53 2.53 -0.53
C LEU A 134 -5.27 3.36 -0.20
N ALA A 135 -5.40 4.69 -0.21
CA ALA A 135 -4.33 5.60 0.18
C ALA A 135 -3.90 5.37 1.64
N LEU A 136 -4.85 5.13 2.55
CA LEU A 136 -4.57 4.77 3.94
C LEU A 136 -3.79 3.45 4.05
N GLY A 137 -4.19 2.41 3.31
CA GLY A 137 -3.46 1.14 3.26
C GLY A 137 -2.00 1.32 2.83
N SER A 138 -1.78 2.11 1.77
CA SER A 138 -0.44 2.47 1.29
C SER A 138 0.36 3.25 2.34
N ALA A 139 -0.26 4.28 2.94
CA ALA A 139 0.37 5.11 3.96
C ALA A 139 0.77 4.30 5.20
N LEU A 140 -0.09 3.39 5.65
CA LEU A 140 0.22 2.46 6.74
C LEU A 140 1.41 1.57 6.39
N GLY A 141 1.45 1.02 5.17
CA GLY A 141 2.58 0.24 4.67
C GLY A 141 3.91 1.02 4.69
N GLY A 142 3.93 2.23 4.11
CA GLY A 142 5.13 3.09 4.13
C GLY A 142 5.56 3.48 5.55
N GLY A 143 4.60 3.82 6.42
CA GLY A 143 4.86 4.11 7.82
C GLY A 143 5.44 2.91 8.58
N LEU A 144 4.94 1.70 8.30
CA LEU A 144 5.39 0.46 8.91
C LEU A 144 6.82 0.11 8.48
N PHE A 145 7.13 0.22 7.19
CA PHE A 145 8.51 0.12 6.69
C PHE A 145 9.43 1.07 7.44
N ALA A 146 9.04 2.34 7.58
CA ALA A 146 9.84 3.31 8.30
C ALA A 146 10.05 2.88 9.76
N ARG A 147 9.01 2.42 10.46
CA ARG A 147 9.14 1.98 11.86
C ARG A 147 10.07 0.77 12.01
N TRP A 148 9.93 -0.25 11.16
CA TRP A 148 10.75 -1.47 11.22
C TRP A 148 12.23 -1.25 10.86
N THR A 149 12.52 -0.21 10.09
CA THR A 149 13.89 0.11 9.65
C THR A 149 14.58 1.19 10.49
N ARG A 150 13.95 1.68 11.57
CA ARG A 150 14.58 2.61 12.51
C ARG A 150 15.81 1.95 13.17
N PRO A 151 16.94 2.67 13.31
CA PRO A 151 18.07 2.20 14.12
C PRO A 151 17.62 1.97 15.57
N MET A 152 18.02 0.85 16.17
CA MET A 152 17.84 0.58 17.60
C MET A 152 18.73 1.57 18.39
N GLY A 153 18.17 2.74 18.70
CA GLY A 153 18.87 3.86 19.34
C GLY A 153 18.07 5.16 19.36
N SER A 154 17.01 5.29 18.54
CA SER A 154 16.13 6.46 18.51
C SER A 154 14.82 6.25 19.29
N ARG A 155 14.89 5.65 20.49
CA ARG A 155 13.78 5.67 21.45
C ARG A 155 14.07 6.74 22.49
N VAL A 156 13.85 8.00 22.11
CA VAL A 156 13.61 9.12 23.03
C VAL A 156 12.47 9.92 22.42
#